data_AF-A0A7J2VC27-F1
#
_entry.id   AF-A0A7J2VC27-F1
#
_cell.length_a   1.000
_cell.length_b   1.000
_cell.length_c   1.000
_cell.angle_alpha   90.00
_cell.angle_beta   90.00
_cell.angle_gamma   90.00
#
_symmetry.space_group_name_H-M   'P 1'
#
loop_
_entity.id
_entity.type
_entity.pdbx_description
1 polymer ?
#
loop_
_entity_poly.entity_id
_entity_poly.type
_entity_poly.pdbx_seq_one_letter_code
_entity_poly.pdbx_strand_id
1 'polypeptide(L)'
;MQGIKRHVYAYLLVCIVTALVGLVLGVMAWYVSPYAGFPWILTALLALLPSLVGTIRLRALHEPYKFGVTAIQTIWWAASSGFAGVLFFPADYFTKVAGAESTAMAVVSAIWLIWGLYLIYAVHRETKAPLAP
;
A
#
# COMPACT_ATOMS: atom_id res chain seq x y z
N MET A 1 19.89 9.27 -3.12
CA MET A 1 18.85 9.49 -2.09
C MET A 1 17.76 10.52 -2.43
N GLN A 2 18.04 11.72 -2.96
CA GLN A 2 16.94 12.67 -3.22
C GLN A 2 15.90 12.14 -4.22
N GLY A 3 16.34 11.37 -5.24
CA GLY A 3 15.45 10.66 -6.17
C GLY A 3 14.57 9.63 -5.47
N ILE A 4 15.15 8.69 -4.71
CA ILE A 4 14.37 7.64 -4.03
C ILE A 4 13.38 8.21 -3.02
N LYS A 5 13.74 9.29 -2.30
CA LYS A 5 12.81 9.96 -1.37
C LYS A 5 11.53 10.40 -2.08
N ARG A 6 11.63 10.99 -3.27
CA ARG A 6 10.47 11.41 -4.07
C ARG A 6 9.60 10.21 -4.44
N HIS A 7 10.20 9.10 -4.88
CA HIS A 7 9.43 7.90 -5.23
C HIS A 7 8.75 7.25 -4.01
N VAL A 8 9.40 7.24 -2.85
CA VAL A 8 8.80 6.75 -1.60
C VAL A 8 7.59 7.61 -1.24
N TYR A 9 7.71 8.95 -1.24
CA TYR A 9 6.56 9.82 -0.95
C TYR A 9 5.45 9.71 -1.99
N ALA A 10 5.79 9.57 -3.27
CA ALA A 10 4.80 9.36 -4.33
C ALA A 10 4.02 8.06 -4.11
N TYR A 11 4.71 6.97 -3.78
CA TYR A 11 4.08 5.70 -3.44
C TYR A 11 3.16 5.81 -2.21
N LEU A 12 3.63 6.42 -1.12
CA LEU A 12 2.80 6.60 0.08
C LEU A 12 1.57 7.48 -0.20
N LEU A 13 1.72 8.52 -1.01
CA LEU A 13 0.59 9.34 -1.45
C LEU A 13 -0.41 8.52 -2.25
N VAL A 14 0.07 7.69 -3.19
CA VAL A 14 -0.79 6.80 -3.97
C VAL A 14 -1.51 5.82 -3.06
N CYS A 15 -0.83 5.17 -2.11
CA CYS A 15 -1.46 4.30 -1.11
C CYS A 15 -2.52 5.04 -0.29
N ILE A 16 -2.26 6.27 0.16
CA ILE A 16 -3.25 7.07 0.91
C ILE A 16 -4.48 7.36 0.04
N VAL A 17 -4.29 7.91 -1.16
CA VAL A 17 -5.40 8.31 -2.04
C VAL A 17 -6.23 7.10 -2.44
N THR A 18 -5.58 6.03 -2.87
CA THR A 18 -6.28 4.82 -3.32
C THR A 18 -6.89 4.04 -2.16
N ALA A 19 -6.34 4.11 -0.94
CA ALA A 19 -6.98 3.56 0.24
C ALA A 19 -8.23 4.35 0.64
N LEU A 20 -8.22 5.69 0.53
CA LEU A 20 -9.43 6.50 0.74
C LEU A 20 -10.53 6.16 -0.27
N VAL A 21 -10.17 6.01 -1.55
CA VAL A 21 -11.11 5.52 -2.58
C VAL A 21 -11.60 4.11 -2.24
N GLY A 22 -10.70 3.22 -1.79
CA GLY A 22 -11.02 1.87 -1.38
C GLY A 22 -11.96 1.77 -0.17
N LEU A 23 -11.90 2.73 0.76
CA LEU A 23 -12.89 2.84 1.85
C LEU A 23 -14.28 3.15 1.29
N VAL A 24 -14.39 4.08 0.35
CA VAL A 24 -15.67 4.40 -0.30
C VAL A 24 -16.23 3.17 -1.02
N LEU A 25 -15.40 2.51 -1.84
CA LEU A 25 -15.79 1.29 -2.55
C LEU A 25 -16.16 0.15 -1.60
N GLY A 26 -15.43 -0.01 -0.49
CA GLY A 26 -15.72 -1.01 0.53
C GLY A 26 -17.05 -0.76 1.24
N VAL A 27 -17.38 0.50 1.53
CA VAL A 27 -18.69 0.89 2.09
C VAL A 27 -19.80 0.66 1.08
N MET A 28 -19.61 1.00 -0.20
CA MET A 28 -20.58 0.71 -1.26
C MET A 28 -20.83 -0.80 -1.40
N ALA A 29 -19.76 -1.61 -1.42
CA ALA A 29 -19.85 -3.06 -1.46
C ALA A 29 -20.52 -3.63 -0.20
N TRP A 30 -20.35 -3.01 0.96
CA TRP A 30 -21.01 -3.43 2.21
C TRP A 30 -22.53 -3.36 2.11
N TYR A 31 -23.08 -2.32 1.47
CA TYR A 31 -24.53 -2.19 1.26
C TYR A 31 -25.10 -3.31 0.38
N VAL A 32 -24.27 -3.91 -0.50
CA VAL A 32 -24.65 -5.07 -1.31
C VAL A 32 -24.43 -6.38 -0.52
N SER A 33 -23.26 -6.53 0.10
CA SER A 33 -22.89 -7.68 0.91
C SER A 33 -21.81 -7.32 1.95
N PRO A 34 -22.08 -7.46 3.25
CA PRO A 34 -21.07 -7.24 4.30
C PRO A 34 -19.84 -8.13 4.15
N TYR A 35 -20.00 -9.34 3.60
CA TYR A 35 -18.90 -10.29 3.38
C TYR A 35 -17.91 -9.83 2.30
N ALA A 36 -18.37 -9.02 1.33
CA ALA A 36 -17.51 -8.39 0.34
C ALA A 36 -16.98 -7.03 0.84
N GLY A 37 -17.82 -6.25 1.54
CA GLY A 37 -17.45 -4.93 2.05
C GLY A 37 -16.38 -4.96 3.14
N PHE A 38 -16.52 -5.86 4.12
CA PHE A 38 -15.62 -5.91 5.27
C PHE A 38 -14.14 -6.12 4.89
N PRO A 39 -13.78 -7.09 4.03
CA PRO A 39 -12.38 -7.30 3.63
C PRO A 39 -11.79 -6.12 2.87
N TRP A 40 -12.60 -5.40 2.07
CA TRP A 40 -12.14 -4.21 1.36
C TRP A 40 -11.87 -3.03 2.29
N ILE A 41 -12.78 -2.78 3.23
CA ILE A 41 -12.58 -1.74 4.25
C ILE A 41 -11.33 -2.06 5.07
N LEU A 42 -11.17 -3.32 5.51
CA LEU A 42 -10.01 -3.74 6.28
C LEU A 42 -8.70 -3.55 5.49
N THR A 43 -8.68 -3.99 4.23
CA THR A 43 -7.52 -3.82 3.34
C THR A 43 -7.15 -2.35 3.17
N ALA A 44 -8.14 -1.48 2.95
CA ALA A 44 -7.93 -0.05 2.82
C ALA A 44 -7.38 0.58 4.11
N LEU A 45 -7.90 0.20 5.28
CA LEU A 45 -7.40 0.70 6.57
C LEU A 45 -5.94 0.27 6.83
N LEU A 46 -5.62 -1.00 6.52
CA LEU A 46 -4.27 -1.54 6.66
C LEU A 46 -3.26 -0.91 5.70
N ALA A 47 -3.71 -0.38 4.55
CA ALA A 47 -2.87 0.42 3.66
C ALA A 47 -2.72 1.87 4.16
N LEU A 48 -3.82 2.46 4.64
CA LEU A 48 -3.90 3.87 5.00
C LEU A 48 -3.07 4.21 6.24
N LEU A 49 -3.21 3.43 7.31
CA LEU A 49 -2.56 3.73 8.60
C LEU A 49 -1.02 3.74 8.49
N PRO A 50 -0.35 2.70 7.94
CA PRO A 50 1.09 2.73 7.77
C PRO A 50 1.53 3.84 6.83
N SER A 51 0.75 4.14 5.78
CA SER A 51 1.11 5.17 4.82
C SER A 51 1.07 6.59 5.42
N LEU A 52 0.06 6.89 6.25
CA LEU A 52 -0.04 8.14 6.98
C LEU A 52 1.08 8.27 8.03
N VAL A 53 1.18 7.29 8.92
CA VAL A 53 2.17 7.29 10.01
C VAL A 53 3.59 7.30 9.45
N GLY A 54 3.84 6.50 8.41
CA GLY A 54 5.12 6.43 7.73
C GLY A 54 5.49 7.73 7.04
N THR A 55 4.55 8.43 6.40
CA THR A 55 4.81 9.75 5.79
C THR A 55 5.26 10.75 6.85
N ILE A 56 4.62 10.78 8.01
CA ILE A 56 4.99 11.67 9.12
C ILE A 56 6.38 11.30 9.66
N ARG A 57 6.61 10.02 9.94
CA ARG A 57 7.90 9.53 10.48
C ARG A 57 9.06 9.80 9.53
N LEU A 58 8.88 9.56 8.24
CA LEU A 58 9.93 9.76 7.23
C LEU A 58 10.32 11.23 7.05
N ARG A 59 9.39 12.18 7.24
CA ARG A 59 9.68 13.61 7.18
C ARG A 59 10.62 14.08 8.29
N ALA A 60 10.57 13.44 9.46
CA ALA A 60 11.43 13.78 10.59
C ALA A 60 12.88 13.24 10.44
N LEU A 61 13.11 12.32 9.49
CA LEU A 61 14.39 11.61 9.36
C LEU A 61 15.33 12.30 8.36
N HIS A 62 16.42 12.82 8.89
CA HIS A 62 17.48 13.46 8.12
C HIS A 62 18.58 12.46 7.75
N GLU A 63 18.84 11.46 8.60
CA GLU A 63 19.87 10.46 8.41
C GLU A 63 19.49 9.45 7.30
N PRO A 64 20.33 9.33 6.25
CA PRO A 64 20.17 8.38 5.15
C PRO A 64 19.76 6.95 5.55
N TYR A 65 20.50 6.36 6.48
CA TYR A 65 20.32 4.96 6.86
C TYR A 65 18.99 4.72 7.60
N LYS A 66 18.70 5.56 8.60
CA LYS A 66 17.43 5.50 9.35
C LYS A 66 16.23 5.76 8.46
N PHE A 67 16.35 6.68 7.49
CA PHE A 67 15.32 6.89 6.48
C PHE A 67 15.07 5.61 5.69
N GLY A 68 16.12 4.96 5.17
CA GLY A 68 16.00 3.75 4.37
C GLY A 68 15.32 2.60 5.10
N VAL A 69 15.74 2.32 6.35
CA VAL A 69 15.14 1.26 7.19
C VAL A 69 13.66 1.55 7.47
N THR A 70 13.35 2.79 7.86
CA THR A 70 11.96 3.19 8.14
C THR A 70 11.10 3.13 6.88
N ALA A 71 11.64 3.53 5.73
CA ALA A 71 10.94 3.51 4.45
C ALA A 71 10.62 2.07 4.04
N ILE A 72 11.57 1.15 4.15
CA ILE A 72 11.34 -0.27 3.86
C ILE A 72 10.24 -0.84 4.75
N GLN A 73 10.28 -0.56 6.06
CA GLN A 73 9.25 -1.03 6.99
C GLN A 73 7.87 -0.49 6.63
N THR A 74 7.75 0.82 6.38
CA THR A 74 6.49 1.45 5.99
C THR A 74 5.96 0.90 4.66
N ILE A 75 6.82 0.80 3.65
CA ILE A 75 6.42 0.32 2.32
C ILE A 75 6.02 -1.16 2.40
N TRP A 76 6.73 -1.97 3.17
CA TRP A 76 6.38 -3.38 3.37
C TRP A 76 4.98 -3.55 3.96
N TRP A 77 4.64 -2.77 4.99
CA TRP A 77 3.30 -2.80 5.58
C TRP A 77 2.22 -2.42 4.56
N ALA A 78 2.41 -1.31 3.84
CA ALA A 78 1.46 -0.87 2.82
C ALA A 78 1.35 -1.89 1.67
N ALA A 79 2.47 -2.41 1.16
CA ALA A 79 2.49 -3.41 0.10
C ALA A 79 1.85 -4.73 0.53
N SER A 80 2.01 -5.12 1.81
CA SER A 80 1.43 -6.35 2.34
C SER A 80 -0.10 -6.33 2.34
N SER A 81 -0.70 -5.15 2.53
CA SER A 81 -2.15 -5.00 2.37
C SER A 81 -2.61 -5.28 0.92
N GLY A 82 -1.74 -5.05 -0.07
CA GLY A 82 -2.00 -5.42 -1.47
C GLY A 82 -2.12 -6.93 -1.71
N PHE A 83 -1.52 -7.78 -0.87
CA PHE A 83 -1.75 -9.23 -0.96
C PHE A 83 -3.20 -9.59 -0.65
N ALA A 84 -3.82 -8.94 0.34
CA ALA A 84 -5.19 -9.20 0.72
C ALA A 84 -6.13 -9.00 -0.47
N GLY A 85 -6.00 -7.89 -1.19
CA GLY A 85 -6.88 -7.62 -2.32
C GLY A 85 -6.66 -8.51 -3.54
N VAL A 86 -5.43 -8.97 -3.78
CA VAL A 86 -5.16 -9.93 -4.87
C VAL A 86 -5.67 -11.33 -4.50
N LEU A 87 -5.54 -11.74 -3.24
CA LEU A 87 -5.92 -13.09 -2.80
C LEU A 87 -7.42 -13.25 -2.58
N PHE A 88 -8.14 -12.20 -2.19
CA PHE A 88 -9.59 -12.26 -2.02
C PHE A 88 -10.35 -12.20 -3.33
N PHE A 89 -9.81 -11.53 -4.35
CA PHE A 89 -10.49 -11.32 -5.63
C PHE A 89 -11.05 -12.60 -6.29
N PRO A 90 -10.36 -13.75 -6.33
CA PRO A 90 -10.88 -14.95 -7.00
C PRO A 90 -12.11 -15.58 -6.34
N ALA A 91 -12.46 -15.20 -5.11
CA ALA A 91 -13.60 -15.79 -4.43
C ALA A 91 -14.92 -15.29 -5.04
N ASP A 92 -15.91 -16.18 -5.12
CA ASP A 92 -17.20 -15.93 -5.80
C ASP A 92 -17.94 -14.68 -5.28
N TYR A 93 -17.80 -14.36 -3.99
CA TYR A 93 -18.39 -13.16 -3.39
C TYR A 93 -17.85 -11.86 -4.01
N PHE A 94 -16.60 -11.84 -4.47
CA PHE A 94 -15.96 -10.66 -5.02
C PHE A 94 -16.15 -10.54 -6.54
N THR A 95 -16.24 -11.67 -7.24
CA THR A 95 -16.39 -11.67 -8.71
C THR A 95 -17.85 -11.60 -9.18
N LYS A 96 -18.80 -12.22 -8.46
CA LYS A 96 -20.19 -12.34 -8.91
C LYS A 96 -21.15 -11.35 -8.27
N VAL A 97 -20.83 -10.82 -7.08
CA VAL A 97 -21.75 -9.95 -6.29
C VAL A 97 -21.33 -8.48 -6.31
N ALA A 98 -20.04 -8.18 -6.12
CA ALA A 98 -19.50 -6.82 -6.07
C ALA A 98 -18.47 -6.57 -7.20
N GLY A 99 -18.76 -7.10 -8.40
CA GLY A 99 -17.76 -7.38 -9.43
C GLY A 99 -16.93 -6.18 -9.88
N ALA A 100 -17.52 -5.01 -10.07
CA ALA A 100 -16.80 -3.83 -10.56
C ALA A 100 -15.89 -3.22 -9.49
N GLU A 101 -16.41 -3.06 -8.27
CA GLU A 101 -15.70 -2.50 -7.12
C GLU A 101 -14.55 -3.41 -6.69
N SER A 102 -14.81 -4.71 -6.66
CA SER A 102 -13.82 -5.72 -6.28
C SER A 102 -12.70 -5.84 -7.32
N THR A 103 -13.01 -5.70 -8.61
CA THR A 103 -11.99 -5.65 -9.67
C THR A 103 -11.10 -4.43 -9.52
N ALA A 104 -11.69 -3.25 -9.28
CA ALA A 104 -10.93 -2.03 -9.06
C ALA A 104 -9.99 -2.15 -7.83
N MET A 105 -10.50 -2.72 -6.74
CA MET A 105 -9.71 -2.95 -5.53
C MET A 105 -8.57 -3.97 -5.74
N ALA A 106 -8.80 -5.02 -6.52
CA ALA A 106 -7.77 -5.99 -6.86
C ALA A 106 -6.64 -5.35 -7.69
N VAL A 107 -6.98 -4.50 -8.66
CA VAL A 107 -6.00 -3.76 -9.48
C VAL A 107 -5.18 -2.80 -8.62
N VAL A 108 -5.82 -2.02 -7.77
CA VAL A 108 -5.15 -1.11 -6.82
C VAL A 108 -4.19 -1.89 -5.91
N SER A 109 -4.66 -3.03 -5.40
CA SER A 109 -3.88 -3.92 -4.53
C SER A 109 -2.65 -4.49 -5.23
N ALA A 110 -2.79 -4.87 -6.51
CA ALA A 110 -1.66 -5.31 -7.34
C ALA A 110 -0.63 -4.18 -7.55
N ILE A 111 -1.08 -2.95 -7.78
CA ILE A 111 -0.20 -1.77 -7.92
C ILE A 111 0.60 -1.54 -6.64
N TRP A 112 -0.06 -1.57 -5.47
CA TRP A 112 0.62 -1.43 -4.17
C TRP A 112 1.71 -2.49 -4.00
N LEU A 113 1.38 -3.74 -4.34
CA LEU A 113 2.32 -4.84 -4.19
C LEU A 113 3.54 -4.70 -5.11
N ILE A 114 3.31 -4.53 -6.42
CA ILE A 114 4.39 -4.50 -7.42
C ILE A 114 5.29 -3.29 -7.20
N TRP A 115 4.69 -2.11 -7.03
CA TRP A 115 5.47 -0.88 -6.84
C TRP A 115 6.15 -0.87 -5.46
N GLY A 116 5.48 -1.37 -4.42
CA GLY A 116 6.04 -1.50 -3.09
C GLY A 116 7.27 -2.41 -3.07
N LEU A 117 7.20 -3.58 -3.68
CA LEU A 117 8.34 -4.51 -3.79
C LEU A 117 9.51 -3.89 -4.56
N TYR A 118 9.22 -3.23 -5.69
CA TYR A 118 10.23 -2.48 -6.44
C TYR A 118 10.92 -1.42 -5.57
N LEU A 119 10.15 -0.64 -4.81
CA LEU A 119 10.71 0.40 -3.95
C LEU A 119 11.49 -0.14 -2.78
N ILE A 120 11.07 -1.25 -2.17
CA ILE A 120 11.84 -1.92 -1.12
C ILE A 120 13.21 -2.31 -1.66
N TYR A 121 13.27 -2.91 -2.84
CA TYR A 121 14.53 -3.27 -3.50
C TYR A 121 15.39 -2.03 -3.79
N ALA A 122 14.80 -0.98 -4.38
CA ALA A 122 15.51 0.24 -4.74
C ALA A 122 16.05 0.99 -3.50
N VAL A 123 15.23 1.14 -2.45
CA VAL A 123 15.63 1.74 -1.17
C VAL A 123 16.73 0.89 -0.52
N HIS A 124 16.60 -0.44 -0.51
CA HIS A 124 17.60 -1.33 0.06
C HIS A 124 18.98 -1.16 -0.61
N ARG A 125 19.01 -1.08 -1.95
CA ARG A 125 20.25 -0.83 -2.70
C ARG A 125 20.87 0.52 -2.37
N GLU A 126 20.08 1.59 -2.36
CA GLU A 126 20.57 2.93 -2.03
C GLU A 126 21.00 3.08 -0.56
N THR A 127 20.43 2.30 0.34
CA THR A 127 20.77 2.34 1.78
C THR A 127 22.08 1.61 2.09
N LYS A 128 22.44 0.59 1.30
CA LYS A 128 23.70 -0.15 1.43
C LYS A 128 24.89 0.48 0.68
N ALA A 129 24.64 1.19 -0.42
CA ALA A 129 25.69 1.85 -1.21
C ALA A 129 26.63 2.79 -0.42
N PRO A 130 26.19 3.54 0.62
CA PRO A 130 27.05 4.42 1.40
C PRO A 130 27.92 3.71 2.46
N LEU A 131 27.72 2.41 2.67
CA LEU A 131 28.41 1.60 3.69
C LEU A 131 29.45 0.65 3.06
N ALA A 132 29.61 0.67 1.73
CA ALA A 132 30.68 -0.04 1.06
C ALA A 132 32.00 0.72 1.29
N PRO A 133 33.06 0.04 1.79
CA PRO A 133 34.35 0.65 2.09
C PRO A 133 35.05 1.22 0.85
#